data_AF-A0A0B7NUL2-F1
#
_entry.id   AF-A0A0B7NUL2-F1
#
_cell.length_a   1.000
_cell.length_b   1.000
_cell.length_c   1.000
_cell.angle_alpha   90.00
_cell.angle_beta   90.00
_cell.angle_gamma   90.00
#
_symmetry.space_group_name_H-M   'P 1'
#
loop_
_entity.id
_entity.type
_entity.pdbx_description
1 polymer ?
#
loop_
_entity_poly.entity_id
_entity_poly.type
_entity_poly.pdbx_seq_one_letter_code
_entity_poly.pdbx_strand_id
1 'polypeptide(L)'
;MGLFSRLLGGQTGDRLSREEILLVAPEASDARGPGLSVISTDEVAKLQQVVGPTTFCRPHAQQVALALLRDHDGYLEDVGTLEHVAADDQRPEALDVIYQGHWIGALAGHATDRVNLPIGAQVGIPVQLCAAQTAKGPRLDAWAWLGDDAPQWEYSAEHRPPVTAKERSGETAFRARTMVREALVEGGQRGEDFVAGSEHGIHYLETVGPIEQLKREGQLEAALKLCYIAIEGAEGDARFGEPAPWYTIQAAIIHRKLKQREEEIAVLQRWLDHCPAEDREGSGVEKRLAKLLGPGRSS
;
A
#
# COMPACT_ATOMS: atom_id res chain seq x y z
N MET A 1 47.19 -70.15 -30.73
CA MET A 1 47.40 -68.70 -30.59
C MET A 1 46.52 -68.23 -29.44
N GLY A 2 47.11 -67.53 -28.46
CA GLY A 2 46.62 -67.28 -27.09
C GLY A 2 45.30 -66.50 -26.95
N LEU A 3 44.56 -66.67 -25.84
CA LEU A 3 44.70 -66.05 -24.50
C LEU A 3 43.81 -64.80 -24.34
N PHE A 4 42.96 -64.79 -23.29
CA PHE A 4 42.68 -63.71 -22.29
C PHE A 4 42.39 -62.27 -22.81
N SER A 5 41.59 -61.38 -22.22
CA SER A 5 40.75 -61.26 -21.02
C SER A 5 40.11 -59.84 -21.05
N ARG A 6 38.94 -59.70 -20.42
CA ARG A 6 38.37 -58.52 -19.70
C ARG A 6 38.71 -57.05 -20.04
N LEU A 7 37.62 -56.26 -19.95
CA LEU A 7 37.37 -55.05 -19.11
C LEU A 7 37.21 -53.67 -19.77
N LEU A 8 36.17 -52.98 -19.26
CA LEU A 8 35.75 -51.56 -19.40
C LEU A 8 34.94 -51.26 -20.66
N GLY A 9 33.73 -50.70 -20.63
CA GLY A 9 32.96 -50.01 -19.60
C GLY A 9 32.08 -48.97 -20.33
N GLY A 10 30.84 -48.74 -19.88
CA GLY A 10 30.00 -47.66 -20.43
C GLY A 10 28.51 -48.00 -20.49
N GLN A 11 27.85 -47.97 -19.33
CA GLN A 11 26.39 -48.03 -19.23
C GLN A 11 25.77 -46.74 -19.77
N THR A 12 24.74 -46.90 -20.60
CA THR A 12 23.83 -45.84 -21.03
C THR A 12 22.41 -46.21 -20.58
N GLY A 13 21.80 -45.26 -19.88
CA GLY A 13 20.38 -44.92 -19.91
C GLY A 13 19.38 -46.03 -19.58
N ASP A 14 18.97 -46.09 -18.31
CA ASP A 14 17.66 -46.65 -17.97
C ASP A 14 16.71 -45.50 -17.62
N ARG A 15 15.56 -45.47 -18.30
CA ARG A 15 14.50 -44.46 -18.19
C ARG A 15 13.56 -44.90 -17.08
N LEU A 16 13.56 -44.21 -15.95
CA LEU A 16 12.58 -44.44 -14.90
C LEU A 16 11.19 -43.94 -15.32
N SER A 17 10.21 -44.80 -15.08
CA SER A 17 8.79 -44.68 -15.41
C SER A 17 8.05 -43.64 -14.56
N ARG A 18 6.94 -43.13 -15.13
CA ARG A 18 6.10 -42.01 -14.65
C ARG A 18 5.39 -42.22 -13.31
N GLU A 19 5.63 -43.32 -12.60
CA GLU A 19 5.03 -43.66 -11.29
C GLU A 19 6.01 -43.60 -10.11
N GLU A 20 7.30 -43.27 -10.34
CA GLU A 20 8.31 -43.08 -9.28
C GLU A 20 8.67 -41.60 -9.01
N ILE A 21 7.98 -40.63 -9.63
CA ILE A 21 8.19 -39.18 -9.40
C ILE A 21 7.22 -38.64 -8.32
N LEU A 22 6.72 -39.51 -7.45
CA LEU A 22 5.72 -39.15 -6.44
C LEU A 22 6.15 -39.66 -5.06
N LEU A 23 7.38 -39.37 -4.66
CA LEU A 23 7.90 -39.57 -3.29
C LEU A 23 9.21 -38.80 -3.16
N VAL A 24 9.10 -37.48 -2.98
CA VAL A 24 9.83 -36.60 -2.04
C VAL A 24 9.30 -35.20 -2.38
N ALA A 25 8.08 -34.90 -1.93
CA ALA A 25 7.78 -33.52 -1.61
C ALA A 25 8.70 -33.18 -0.42
N PRO A 26 9.43 -32.05 -0.41
CA PRO A 26 9.97 -31.57 0.85
C PRO A 26 8.75 -31.33 1.74
N GLU A 27 8.61 -32.14 2.79
CA GLU A 27 7.74 -31.81 3.91
C GLU A 27 8.05 -30.37 4.28
N ALA A 28 7.01 -29.53 4.31
CA ALA A 28 7.11 -28.18 4.81
C ALA A 28 7.71 -28.29 6.21
N SER A 29 9.01 -27.98 6.32
CA SER A 29 9.72 -28.01 7.59
C SER A 29 8.95 -27.08 8.51
N ASP A 30 8.37 -27.67 9.56
CA ASP A 30 7.72 -26.94 10.64
C ASP A 30 8.80 -26.12 11.35
N ALA A 31 9.11 -24.95 10.80
CA ALA A 31 10.18 -24.06 11.21
C ALA A 31 9.76 -23.18 12.41
N ARG A 32 8.75 -23.61 13.17
CA ARG A 32 8.41 -22.97 14.44
C ARG A 32 9.40 -23.48 15.48
N GLY A 33 10.45 -22.68 15.73
CA GLY A 33 11.24 -22.82 16.95
C GLY A 33 10.30 -22.84 18.18
N PRO A 34 10.68 -23.53 19.27
CA PRO A 34 9.77 -23.75 20.38
C PRO A 34 9.36 -22.42 21.05
N GLY A 35 8.06 -22.11 21.00
CA GLY A 35 7.36 -21.53 22.14
C GLY A 35 7.22 -20.01 22.24
N LEU A 36 7.14 -19.25 21.13
CA LEU A 36 6.60 -17.89 21.15
C LEU A 36 5.41 -17.82 20.18
N SER A 37 4.21 -18.04 20.70
CA SER A 37 3.00 -17.62 20.00
C SER A 37 3.01 -16.10 19.96
N VAL A 38 3.25 -15.50 18.80
CA VAL A 38 2.91 -14.09 18.56
C VAL A 38 1.39 -14.04 18.59
N ILE A 39 0.81 -13.91 19.77
CA ILE A 39 -0.64 -13.79 19.87
C ILE A 39 -0.91 -12.34 19.55
N SER A 40 -1.13 -12.07 18.26
CA SER A 40 -1.98 -10.97 17.84
C SER A 40 -3.17 -10.94 18.79
N THR A 41 -3.38 -9.82 19.49
CA THR A 41 -4.62 -9.63 20.23
C THR A 41 -5.80 -9.69 19.25
N ASP A 42 -7.00 -10.03 19.71
CA ASP A 42 -8.23 -9.99 18.88
C ASP A 42 -8.47 -8.58 18.26
N GLU A 43 -7.75 -7.57 18.73
CA GLU A 43 -7.79 -6.19 18.29
C GLU A 43 -6.84 -5.85 17.12
N VAL A 44 -6.05 -6.82 16.63
CA VAL A 44 -5.16 -6.64 15.47
C VAL A 44 -5.52 -7.66 14.39
N ALA A 45 -5.65 -7.18 13.15
CA ALA A 45 -5.84 -8.07 12.02
C ALA A 45 -4.63 -8.99 11.85
N LYS A 46 -4.85 -10.29 11.64
CA LYS A 46 -3.75 -11.26 11.45
C LYS A 46 -2.85 -10.92 10.26
N LEU A 47 -3.42 -10.40 9.18
CA LEU A 47 -2.69 -9.94 8.02
C LEU A 47 -2.27 -8.48 8.21
N GLN A 48 -0.96 -8.22 8.22
CA GLN A 48 -0.40 -6.88 8.34
C GLN A 48 0.43 -6.53 7.12
N GLN A 49 0.18 -5.37 6.52
CA GLN A 49 1.08 -4.84 5.50
C GLN A 49 2.32 -4.22 6.16
N VAL A 50 3.50 -4.59 5.66
CA VAL A 50 4.77 -4.04 6.13
C VAL A 50 4.93 -2.62 5.59
N VAL A 51 5.17 -1.67 6.50
CA VAL A 51 5.35 -0.25 6.18
C VAL A 51 6.81 0.14 6.13
N GLY A 52 7.12 1.14 5.29
CA GLY A 52 8.47 1.69 5.21
C GLY A 52 9.52 1.04 4.30
N PRO A 53 9.29 -0.03 3.49
CA PRO A 53 10.32 -0.60 2.59
C PRO A 53 11.02 0.45 1.74
N THR A 54 10.28 1.48 1.28
CA THR A 54 10.81 2.53 0.41
C THR A 54 11.31 3.78 1.14
N THR A 55 11.03 3.89 2.44
CA THR A 55 11.23 5.11 3.24
C THR A 55 12.36 4.95 4.24
N PHE A 56 12.39 3.84 4.99
CA PHE A 56 13.32 3.65 6.10
C PHE A 56 14.43 2.65 5.79
N CYS A 57 14.16 1.63 4.98
CA CYS A 57 15.10 0.54 4.71
C CYS A 57 15.36 0.30 3.21
N ARG A 58 15.26 1.35 2.39
CA ARG A 58 15.33 1.27 0.92
C ARG A 58 16.49 0.41 0.38
N PRO A 59 17.75 0.55 0.84
CA PRO A 59 18.85 -0.26 0.31
C PRO A 59 18.64 -1.77 0.55
N HIS A 60 18.19 -2.15 1.74
CA HIS A 60 17.90 -3.53 2.12
C HIS A 60 16.70 -4.09 1.35
N ALA A 61 15.61 -3.33 1.28
CA ALA A 61 14.42 -3.71 0.53
C ALA A 61 14.70 -3.87 -0.98
N GLN A 62 15.58 -3.03 -1.56
CA GLN A 62 15.99 -3.15 -2.96
C GLN A 62 16.83 -4.40 -3.23
N GLN A 63 17.70 -4.81 -2.29
CA GLN A 63 18.46 -6.05 -2.41
C GLN A 63 17.54 -7.27 -2.42
N VAL A 64 16.57 -7.31 -1.49
CA VAL A 64 15.56 -8.38 -1.44
C VAL A 64 14.72 -8.39 -2.71
N ALA A 65 14.25 -7.22 -3.18
CA ALA A 65 13.47 -7.12 -4.41
C ALA A 65 14.24 -7.63 -5.64
N LEU A 66 15.54 -7.32 -5.76
CA LEU A 66 16.38 -7.81 -6.87
C LEU A 66 16.54 -9.32 -6.84
N ALA A 67 16.74 -9.90 -5.65
CA ALA A 67 16.82 -11.35 -5.50
C ALA A 67 15.49 -12.02 -5.90
N LEU A 68 14.37 -11.49 -5.42
CA LEU A 68 13.03 -11.99 -5.76
C LEU A 68 12.75 -11.93 -7.27
N LEU A 69 13.05 -10.81 -7.92
CA LEU A 69 12.84 -10.64 -9.37
C LEU A 69 13.70 -11.59 -10.19
N ARG A 70 14.89 -11.97 -9.69
CA ARG A 70 15.81 -12.88 -10.38
C ARG A 70 15.42 -14.34 -10.18
N ASP A 71 15.08 -14.73 -8.96
CA ASP A 71 15.02 -16.14 -8.56
C ASP A 71 13.59 -16.67 -8.43
N HIS A 72 12.59 -15.79 -8.26
CA HIS A 72 11.23 -16.18 -7.91
C HIS A 72 10.13 -15.40 -8.68
N ASP A 73 10.49 -14.83 -9.85
CA ASP A 73 9.56 -14.02 -10.67
C ASP A 73 8.83 -12.93 -9.85
N GLY A 74 9.56 -12.34 -8.90
CA GLY A 74 9.08 -11.27 -8.04
C GLY A 74 8.05 -11.69 -6.99
N TYR A 75 7.78 -12.98 -6.75
CA TYR A 75 6.91 -13.46 -5.67
C TYR A 75 7.67 -14.32 -4.69
N LEU A 76 7.32 -14.27 -3.41
CA LEU A 76 7.67 -15.37 -2.52
C LEU A 76 6.77 -15.39 -1.29
N GLU A 77 6.36 -16.59 -0.87
CA GLU A 77 5.88 -16.84 0.48
C GLU A 77 6.95 -17.64 1.21
N ASP A 78 7.40 -17.15 2.37
CA ASP A 78 8.47 -17.77 3.15
C ASP A 78 8.35 -17.36 4.63
N VAL A 79 9.33 -17.71 5.45
CA VAL A 79 9.44 -17.32 6.85
C VAL A 79 10.42 -16.15 6.99
N GLY A 80 9.91 -15.04 7.53
CA GLY A 80 10.70 -13.91 7.99
C GLY A 80 10.85 -13.92 9.52
N THR A 81 11.48 -12.88 10.05
CA THR A 81 11.63 -12.64 11.48
C THR A 81 10.92 -11.35 11.84
N LEU A 82 10.10 -11.39 12.89
CA LEU A 82 9.58 -10.22 13.58
C LEU A 82 10.49 -9.95 14.78
N GLU A 83 11.00 -8.73 14.89
CA GLU A 83 11.87 -8.29 15.99
C GLU A 83 11.26 -7.08 16.67
N HIS A 84 11.17 -7.11 18.00
CA HIS A 84 10.75 -5.94 18.77
C HIS A 84 11.96 -5.05 19.11
N VAL A 85 12.04 -3.89 18.47
CA VAL A 85 13.12 -2.92 18.62
C VAL A 85 12.69 -1.79 19.55
N ALA A 86 13.51 -1.51 20.56
CA ALA A 86 13.30 -0.40 21.48
C ALA A 86 13.38 0.96 20.76
N ALA A 87 12.69 1.96 21.30
CA ALA A 87 12.87 3.34 20.84
C ALA A 87 14.30 3.85 21.07
N ASP A 88 14.79 4.68 20.15
CA ASP A 88 16.04 5.43 20.27
C ASP A 88 15.88 6.89 19.79
N ASP A 89 16.97 7.65 19.77
CA ASP A 89 16.97 9.07 19.36
C ASP A 89 16.51 9.31 17.91
N GLN A 90 16.52 8.27 17.06
CA GLN A 90 16.22 8.36 15.63
C GLN A 90 14.91 7.68 15.24
N ARG A 91 14.45 6.69 16.01
CA ARG A 91 13.28 5.87 15.70
C ARG A 91 12.45 5.57 16.93
N PRO A 92 11.11 5.65 16.83
CA PRO A 92 10.24 5.12 17.86
C PRO A 92 10.36 3.60 17.96
N GLU A 93 9.85 3.06 19.05
CA GLU A 93 9.64 1.62 19.25
C GLU A 93 8.88 1.03 18.06
N ALA A 94 9.33 -0.14 17.60
CA ALA A 94 8.81 -0.74 16.38
C ALA A 94 8.94 -2.26 16.40
N LEU A 95 8.04 -2.92 15.68
CA LEU A 95 8.18 -4.32 15.31
C LEU A 95 8.75 -4.39 13.90
N ASP A 96 10.06 -4.57 13.80
CA ASP A 96 10.78 -4.67 12.54
C ASP A 96 10.57 -6.05 11.91
N VAL A 97 10.32 -6.07 10.61
CA VAL A 97 10.20 -7.28 9.80
C VAL A 97 11.48 -7.45 9.01
N ILE A 98 12.12 -8.60 9.19
CA ILE A 98 13.42 -8.95 8.63
C ILE A 98 13.27 -10.19 7.77
N TYR A 99 13.89 -10.19 6.59
CA TYR A 99 13.93 -11.34 5.71
C TYR A 99 15.36 -11.61 5.25
N GLN A 100 15.85 -12.83 5.50
CA GLN A 100 17.24 -13.24 5.20
C GLN A 100 18.29 -12.23 5.71
N GLY A 101 18.12 -11.72 6.93
CA GLY A 101 19.01 -10.73 7.55
C GLY A 101 18.87 -9.30 7.02
N HIS A 102 17.96 -9.05 6.09
CA HIS A 102 17.67 -7.72 5.56
C HIS A 102 16.42 -7.15 6.23
N TRP A 103 16.53 -5.95 6.79
CA TRP A 103 15.37 -5.21 7.28
C TRP A 103 14.49 -4.78 6.10
N ILE A 104 13.26 -5.30 6.02
CA ILE A 104 12.32 -5.05 4.92
C ILE A 104 11.19 -4.09 5.30
N GLY A 105 11.14 -3.64 6.55
CA GLY A 105 10.23 -2.60 7.04
C GLY A 105 9.75 -2.91 8.45
N ALA A 106 8.66 -2.29 8.88
CA ALA A 106 8.07 -2.52 10.20
C ALA A 106 6.57 -2.77 10.10
N LEU A 107 5.97 -3.28 11.16
CA LEU A 107 4.51 -3.20 11.33
C LEU A 107 4.10 -1.73 11.54
N ALA A 108 2.86 -1.41 11.17
CA ALA A 108 2.32 -0.07 11.43
C ALA A 108 2.22 0.18 12.95
N GLY A 109 2.42 1.42 13.39
CA GLY A 109 2.51 1.74 14.83
C GLY A 109 1.31 1.26 15.67
N HIS A 110 0.09 1.27 15.10
CA HIS A 110 -1.09 0.76 15.79
C HIS A 110 -1.07 -0.76 16.06
N ALA A 111 -0.29 -1.52 15.29
CA ALA A 111 -0.08 -2.94 15.50
C ALA A 111 1.04 -3.17 16.53
N THR A 112 2.06 -2.30 16.59
CA THR A 112 3.15 -2.36 17.59
C THR A 112 2.61 -2.44 19.02
N ASP A 113 1.68 -1.55 19.37
CA ASP A 113 1.14 -1.45 20.73
C ASP A 113 0.30 -2.67 21.17
N ARG A 114 -0.07 -3.53 20.20
CA ARG A 114 -1.09 -4.58 20.39
C ARG A 114 -0.58 -5.99 20.14
N VAL A 115 0.68 -6.12 19.70
CA VAL A 115 1.36 -7.41 19.55
C VAL A 115 2.15 -7.69 20.81
N ASN A 116 1.88 -8.83 21.44
CA ASN A 116 2.57 -9.23 22.67
C ASN A 116 3.92 -9.89 22.36
N LEU A 117 4.92 -9.08 22.03
CA LEU A 117 6.32 -9.50 21.86
C LEU A 117 7.19 -8.66 22.80
N PRO A 118 8.03 -9.24 23.69
CA PRO A 118 8.92 -8.44 24.54
C PRO A 118 9.98 -7.68 23.73
N ILE A 119 10.37 -6.49 24.19
CA ILE A 119 11.47 -5.71 23.58
C ILE A 119 12.75 -6.57 23.54
N GLY A 120 13.40 -6.62 22.39
CA GLY A 120 14.58 -7.43 22.10
C GLY A 120 14.29 -8.89 21.76
N ALA A 121 13.03 -9.33 21.81
CA ALA A 121 12.65 -10.66 21.37
C ALA A 121 12.51 -10.73 19.85
N GLN A 122 12.77 -11.92 19.31
CA GLN A 122 12.63 -12.24 17.91
C GLN A 122 11.81 -13.52 17.73
N VAL A 123 11.04 -13.58 16.65
CA VAL A 123 10.16 -14.72 16.37
C VAL A 123 9.97 -14.89 14.86
N GLY A 124 9.93 -16.14 14.41
CA GLY A 124 9.65 -16.46 13.01
C GLY A 124 8.18 -16.23 12.67
N ILE A 125 7.90 -15.53 11.57
CA ILE A 125 6.55 -15.26 11.08
C ILE A 125 6.45 -15.55 9.57
N PRO A 126 5.31 -16.06 9.07
CA PRO A 126 5.09 -16.14 7.64
C PRO A 126 5.08 -14.73 7.03
N VAL A 127 5.76 -14.59 5.90
CA VAL A 127 5.80 -13.36 5.11
C VAL A 127 5.44 -13.65 3.65
N GLN A 128 4.70 -12.73 3.05
CA GLN A 128 4.47 -12.69 1.61
C GLN A 128 5.20 -11.48 1.04
N LEU A 129 6.04 -11.72 0.04
CA LEU A 129 6.93 -10.74 -0.57
C LEU A 129 6.57 -10.58 -2.04
N CYS A 130 6.37 -9.34 -2.47
CA CYS A 130 6.07 -9.00 -3.86
C CYS A 130 7.03 -7.92 -4.35
N ALA A 131 7.72 -8.19 -5.45
CA ALA A 131 8.66 -7.28 -6.06
C ALA A 131 8.27 -6.92 -7.50
N ALA A 132 8.52 -5.68 -7.88
CA ALA A 132 8.32 -5.20 -9.25
C ALA A 132 9.46 -4.28 -9.67
N GLN A 133 9.82 -4.34 -10.96
CA GLN A 133 10.73 -3.38 -11.56
C GLN A 133 9.98 -2.07 -11.85
N THR A 134 10.45 -0.96 -11.29
CA THR A 134 9.91 0.38 -11.58
C THR A 134 10.92 1.25 -12.30
N ALA A 135 10.47 2.40 -12.84
CA ALA A 135 11.35 3.40 -13.42
C ALA A 135 12.36 3.99 -12.42
N LYS A 136 12.09 3.92 -11.11
CA LYS A 136 12.99 4.38 -10.04
C LYS A 136 13.83 3.27 -9.42
N GLY A 137 13.80 2.07 -10.01
CA GLY A 137 14.45 0.87 -9.50
C GLY A 137 13.48 -0.20 -8.99
N PRO A 138 14.01 -1.33 -8.51
CA PRO A 138 13.23 -2.43 -7.95
C PRO A 138 12.49 -1.95 -6.69
N ARG A 139 11.25 -2.39 -6.52
CA ARG A 139 10.41 -2.09 -5.37
C ARG A 139 9.95 -3.39 -4.72
N LEU A 140 9.92 -3.39 -3.39
CA LEU A 140 9.37 -4.44 -2.55
C LEU A 140 8.11 -3.93 -1.85
N ASP A 141 7.06 -4.72 -1.87
CA ASP A 141 5.99 -4.71 -0.87
C ASP A 141 5.99 -6.05 -0.14
N ALA A 142 5.63 -6.02 1.14
CA ALA A 142 5.63 -7.21 1.98
C ALA A 142 4.41 -7.21 2.92
N TRP A 143 3.98 -8.41 3.29
CA TRP A 143 2.94 -8.67 4.27
C TRP A 143 3.46 -9.67 5.30
N ALA A 144 3.05 -9.48 6.55
CA ALA A 144 3.36 -10.34 7.68
C ALA A 144 2.06 -11.00 8.17
N TRP A 145 2.10 -12.30 8.45
CA TRP A 145 1.02 -13.01 9.11
C TRP A 145 1.33 -13.17 10.59
N LEU A 146 0.43 -12.65 11.44
CA LEU A 146 0.54 -12.69 12.89
C LEU A 146 -0.37 -13.76 13.53
N GLY A 147 -1.10 -14.52 12.71
CA GLY A 147 -1.93 -15.63 13.19
C GLY A 147 -1.10 -16.87 13.52
N ASP A 148 -1.65 -17.70 14.41
CA ASP A 148 -1.12 -19.02 14.77
C ASP A 148 -1.54 -20.13 13.79
N ASP A 149 -2.56 -19.85 12.98
CA ASP A 149 -3.09 -20.62 11.87
C ASP A 149 -2.34 -20.39 10.55
N ALA A 150 -2.68 -21.21 9.55
CA ALA A 150 -2.13 -21.08 8.20
C ALA A 150 -2.47 -19.69 7.62
N PRO A 151 -1.53 -19.03 6.93
CA PRO A 151 -1.75 -17.68 6.44
C PRO A 151 -2.84 -17.61 5.37
N GLN A 152 -3.69 -16.59 5.49
CA GLN A 152 -4.70 -16.26 4.49
C GLN A 152 -4.30 -14.96 3.80
N TRP A 153 -3.69 -15.09 2.63
CA TRP A 153 -3.20 -13.94 1.88
C TRP A 153 -4.27 -13.30 1.02
N GLU A 154 -4.21 -11.97 0.90
CA GLU A 154 -5.02 -11.20 -0.06
C GLU A 154 -4.51 -11.41 -1.51
N TYR A 155 -3.21 -11.66 -1.66
CA TYR A 155 -2.54 -11.79 -2.96
C TYR A 155 -1.99 -13.20 -3.17
N SER A 156 -1.76 -13.55 -4.44
CA SER A 156 -1.17 -14.82 -4.88
C SER A 156 -0.13 -14.59 -5.97
N ALA A 157 0.58 -15.63 -6.38
CA ALA A 157 1.50 -15.56 -7.52
C ALA A 157 0.80 -15.10 -8.82
N GLU A 158 -0.47 -15.46 -8.99
CA GLU A 158 -1.30 -15.13 -10.15
C GLU A 158 -2.06 -13.80 -9.97
N HIS A 159 -2.41 -13.43 -8.73
CA HIS A 159 -3.07 -12.18 -8.37
C HIS A 159 -2.14 -11.30 -7.53
N ARG A 160 -1.25 -10.59 -8.22
CA ARG A 160 -0.24 -9.74 -7.57
C ARG A 160 -0.83 -8.45 -7.03
N PRO A 161 -0.29 -7.93 -5.91
CA PRO A 161 -0.63 -6.60 -5.47
C PRO A 161 -0.16 -5.56 -6.50
N PRO A 162 -0.82 -4.40 -6.58
CA PRO A 162 -0.31 -3.28 -7.36
C PRO A 162 0.96 -2.73 -6.70
N VAL A 163 2.13 -3.16 -7.16
CA VAL A 163 3.42 -2.75 -6.58
C VAL A 163 3.87 -1.40 -7.15
N THR A 164 3.58 -1.11 -8.42
CA THR A 164 3.95 0.17 -9.02
C THR A 164 2.96 1.28 -8.67
N ALA A 165 3.42 2.54 -8.66
CA ALA A 165 2.54 3.69 -8.45
C ALA A 165 1.44 3.80 -9.52
N LYS A 166 1.70 3.31 -10.74
CA LYS A 166 0.73 3.28 -11.84
C LYS A 166 -0.36 2.24 -11.59
N GLU A 167 0.02 1.02 -11.22
CA GLU A 167 -0.93 -0.03 -10.87
C GLU A 167 -1.78 0.35 -9.67
N ARG A 168 -1.19 0.95 -8.62
CA ARG A 168 -1.96 1.40 -7.44
C ARG A 168 -2.99 2.45 -7.82
N SER A 169 -2.59 3.42 -8.63
CA SER A 169 -3.50 4.45 -9.12
C SER A 169 -4.62 3.84 -9.99
N GLY A 170 -4.29 2.85 -10.82
CA GLY A 170 -5.24 2.11 -11.64
C GLY A 170 -6.25 1.30 -10.80
N GLU A 171 -5.78 0.57 -9.80
CA GLU A 171 -6.60 -0.22 -8.89
C GLU A 171 -7.55 0.67 -8.08
N THR A 172 -7.05 1.77 -7.49
CA THR A 172 -7.89 2.74 -6.78
C THR A 172 -8.96 3.33 -7.70
N ALA A 173 -8.59 3.71 -8.93
CA ALA A 173 -9.55 4.23 -9.91
C ALA A 173 -10.60 3.20 -10.33
N PHE A 174 -10.19 1.93 -10.50
CA PHE A 174 -11.10 0.83 -10.83
C PHE A 174 -12.08 0.55 -9.70
N ARG A 175 -11.61 0.50 -8.45
CA ARG A 175 -12.45 0.31 -7.25
C ARG A 175 -13.46 1.45 -7.09
N ALA A 176 -13.01 2.71 -7.23
CA ALA A 176 -13.89 3.87 -7.16
C ALA A 176 -15.00 3.81 -8.23
N ARG A 177 -14.64 3.55 -9.49
CA ARG A 177 -15.59 3.41 -10.61
C ARG A 177 -16.59 2.29 -10.39
N THR A 178 -16.12 1.15 -9.89
CA THR A 178 -16.97 -0.02 -9.64
C THR A 178 -17.98 0.29 -8.53
N MET A 179 -17.52 0.87 -7.42
CA MET A 179 -18.37 1.28 -6.31
C MET A 179 -19.44 2.30 -6.73
N VAL A 180 -19.05 3.33 -7.49
CA VAL A 180 -19.98 4.34 -8.00
C VAL A 180 -21.02 3.70 -8.90
N ARG A 181 -20.59 2.86 -9.84
CA ARG A 181 -21.50 2.15 -10.75
C ARG A 181 -22.47 1.25 -10.00
N GLU A 182 -21.99 0.47 -9.04
CA GLU A 182 -22.82 -0.42 -8.23
C GLU A 182 -23.86 0.37 -7.43
N ALA A 183 -23.45 1.44 -6.74
CA ALA A 183 -24.36 2.30 -5.99
C ALA A 183 -25.45 2.93 -6.88
N LEU A 184 -25.08 3.40 -8.08
CA LEU A 184 -26.03 3.97 -9.03
C LEU A 184 -27.00 2.93 -9.61
N VAL A 185 -26.57 1.68 -9.77
CA VAL A 185 -27.43 0.57 -10.24
C VAL A 185 -28.36 0.07 -9.14
N GLU A 186 -27.86 -0.07 -7.91
CA GLU A 186 -28.64 -0.45 -6.74
C GLU A 186 -29.75 0.57 -6.44
N GLY A 187 -29.45 1.87 -6.61
CA GLY A 187 -30.39 2.95 -6.38
C GLY A 187 -30.70 3.16 -4.89
N GLY A 188 -31.90 3.69 -4.61
CA GLY A 188 -32.32 4.06 -3.25
C GLY A 188 -31.47 5.20 -2.67
N GLN A 189 -31.45 5.31 -1.33
CA GLN A 189 -30.72 6.38 -0.64
C GLN A 189 -29.23 6.39 -1.01
N ARG A 190 -28.61 5.21 -1.10
CA ARG A 190 -27.20 5.08 -1.49
C ARG A 190 -26.96 5.60 -2.91
N GLY A 191 -27.82 5.27 -3.86
CA GLY A 191 -27.73 5.83 -5.22
C GLY A 191 -27.94 7.34 -5.25
N GLU A 192 -28.89 7.86 -4.49
CA GLU A 192 -29.16 9.30 -4.38
C GLU A 192 -28.01 10.09 -3.76
N ASP A 193 -27.30 9.51 -2.80
CA ASP A 193 -26.09 10.10 -2.20
C ASP A 193 -24.94 10.14 -3.23
N PHE A 194 -24.73 9.07 -3.98
CA PHE A 194 -23.74 9.06 -5.08
C PHE A 194 -24.12 10.02 -6.21
N VAL A 195 -25.41 10.21 -6.52
CA VAL A 195 -25.83 11.25 -7.47
C VAL A 195 -25.51 12.64 -6.94
N ALA A 196 -25.71 12.90 -5.64
CA ALA A 196 -25.35 14.19 -5.02
C ALA A 196 -23.82 14.43 -5.05
N GLY A 197 -23.03 13.37 -4.97
CA GLY A 197 -21.57 13.39 -5.15
C GLY A 197 -21.05 13.53 -6.58
N SER A 198 -21.94 13.70 -7.57
CA SER A 198 -21.57 13.72 -8.98
C SER A 198 -21.80 15.08 -9.62
N GLU A 199 -20.81 15.54 -10.38
CA GLU A 199 -20.89 16.78 -11.15
C GLU A 199 -20.54 16.49 -12.61
N HIS A 200 -21.35 16.98 -13.56
CA HIS A 200 -21.27 16.60 -14.98
C HIS A 200 -21.23 15.07 -15.25
N GLY A 201 -21.86 14.28 -14.39
CA GLY A 201 -21.88 12.82 -14.48
C GLY A 201 -20.57 12.13 -14.07
N ILE A 202 -19.69 12.84 -13.37
CA ILE A 202 -18.44 12.30 -12.80
C ILE A 202 -18.54 12.38 -11.28
N HIS A 203 -18.44 11.24 -10.59
CA HIS A 203 -18.41 11.24 -9.14
C HIS A 203 -17.05 11.72 -8.63
N TYR A 204 -17.01 12.55 -7.58
CA TYR A 204 -15.76 13.14 -7.10
C TYR A 204 -14.70 12.06 -6.74
N LEU A 205 -15.11 10.92 -6.18
CA LEU A 205 -14.24 9.76 -5.87
C LEU A 205 -13.50 9.19 -7.09
N GLU A 206 -14.04 9.33 -8.30
CA GLU A 206 -13.41 8.83 -9.54
C GLU A 206 -12.29 9.74 -10.03
N THR A 207 -12.15 10.93 -9.46
CA THR A 207 -11.26 11.98 -9.97
C THR A 207 -9.84 11.94 -9.39
N VAL A 208 -9.61 11.25 -8.27
CA VAL A 208 -8.31 11.23 -7.57
C VAL A 208 -7.17 10.79 -8.49
N GLY A 209 -7.27 9.61 -9.08
CA GLY A 209 -6.27 9.07 -10.01
C GLY A 209 -6.03 9.98 -11.23
N PRO A 210 -7.09 10.40 -11.95
CA PRO A 210 -6.97 11.36 -13.04
C PRO A 210 -6.31 12.71 -12.66
N ILE A 211 -6.66 13.31 -11.52
CA ILE A 211 -6.03 14.55 -11.03
C ILE A 211 -4.54 14.34 -10.79
N GLU A 212 -4.17 13.24 -10.14
CA GLU A 212 -2.76 12.91 -9.93
C GLU A 212 -1.99 12.73 -11.24
N GLN A 213 -2.60 12.07 -12.22
CA GLN A 213 -1.98 11.84 -13.52
C GLN A 213 -1.75 13.15 -14.28
N LEU A 214 -2.78 14.01 -14.40
CA LEU A 214 -2.67 15.31 -15.06
C LEU A 214 -1.59 16.20 -14.41
N LYS A 215 -1.49 16.18 -13.08
CA LYS A 215 -0.43 16.89 -12.36
C LYS A 215 0.97 16.34 -12.63
N ARG A 216 1.12 15.02 -12.82
CA ARG A 216 2.41 14.39 -13.17
C ARG A 216 2.83 14.74 -14.60
N GLU A 217 1.87 14.87 -15.51
CA GLU A 217 2.08 15.25 -16.90
C GLU A 217 2.27 16.75 -17.11
N GLY A 218 2.18 17.55 -16.04
CA GLY A 218 2.31 19.01 -16.11
C GLY A 218 1.09 19.72 -16.70
N GLN A 219 -0.02 19.01 -16.94
CA GLN A 219 -1.28 19.57 -17.43
C GLN A 219 -2.07 20.20 -16.28
N LEU A 220 -1.50 21.25 -15.67
CA LEU A 220 -2.00 21.85 -14.44
C LEU A 220 -3.41 22.44 -14.61
N GLU A 221 -3.70 23.08 -15.73
CA GLU A 221 -5.00 23.69 -16.01
C GLU A 221 -6.09 22.63 -16.18
N ALA A 222 -5.77 21.49 -16.80
CA ALA A 222 -6.68 20.35 -16.91
C ALA A 222 -6.92 19.71 -15.55
N ALA A 223 -5.86 19.52 -14.75
CA ALA A 223 -5.98 19.03 -13.38
C ALA A 223 -6.85 19.97 -12.52
N LEU A 224 -6.69 21.27 -12.68
CA LEU A 224 -7.45 22.28 -11.94
C LEU A 224 -8.94 22.21 -12.27
N LYS A 225 -9.30 22.11 -13.55
CA LYS A 225 -10.70 21.93 -13.98
C LYS A 225 -11.32 20.70 -13.32
N LEU A 226 -10.58 19.59 -13.27
CA LEU A 226 -11.07 18.37 -12.66
C LEU A 226 -11.17 18.46 -11.13
N CYS A 227 -10.28 19.21 -10.47
CA CYS A 227 -10.44 19.53 -9.05
C CYS A 227 -11.74 20.29 -8.77
N TYR A 228 -12.11 21.26 -9.62
CA TYR A 228 -13.36 22.03 -9.41
C TYR A 228 -14.62 21.17 -9.57
N ILE A 229 -14.66 20.28 -10.56
CA ILE A 229 -15.72 19.27 -10.70
C ILE A 229 -15.82 18.42 -9.42
N ALA A 230 -14.68 17.97 -8.89
CA ALA A 230 -14.65 17.16 -7.69
C ALA A 230 -15.03 17.93 -6.42
N ILE A 231 -14.69 19.23 -6.32
CA ILE A 231 -15.10 20.10 -5.22
C ILE A 231 -16.63 20.25 -5.22
N GLU A 232 -17.23 20.52 -6.38
CA GLU A 232 -18.69 20.64 -6.51
C GLU A 232 -19.41 19.34 -6.14
N GLY A 233 -18.92 18.19 -6.62
CA GLY A 233 -19.44 16.89 -6.19
C GLY A 233 -19.28 16.64 -4.69
N ALA A 234 -18.10 16.93 -4.12
CA ALA A 234 -17.86 16.73 -2.69
C ALA A 234 -18.72 17.65 -1.81
N GLU A 235 -18.99 18.89 -2.25
CA GLU A 235 -19.91 19.81 -1.57
C GLU A 235 -21.36 19.33 -1.67
N GLY A 236 -21.76 18.73 -2.79
CA GLY A 236 -23.10 18.14 -2.98
C GLY A 236 -23.35 16.91 -2.11
N ASP A 237 -22.34 16.07 -1.92
CA ASP A 237 -22.38 14.88 -1.04
C ASP A 237 -22.38 15.26 0.46
N ALA A 238 -21.78 16.40 0.80
CA ALA A 238 -21.58 16.87 2.17
C ALA A 238 -22.83 17.42 2.88
N ARG A 239 -24.00 16.79 2.68
CA ARG A 239 -25.30 17.28 3.18
C ARG A 239 -25.34 17.51 4.71
N PHE A 240 -24.50 16.82 5.48
CA PHE A 240 -24.44 16.92 6.95
C PHE A 240 -23.03 16.89 7.54
N GLY A 241 -21.98 17.16 6.75
CA GLY A 241 -20.60 17.04 7.21
C GLY A 241 -19.61 17.88 6.42
N GLU A 242 -18.32 17.71 6.68
CA GLU A 242 -17.28 18.40 5.92
C GLU A 242 -17.19 17.88 4.47
N PRO A 243 -17.13 18.78 3.46
CA PRO A 243 -16.74 18.37 2.11
C PRO A 243 -15.34 17.80 2.11
N ALA A 244 -15.08 16.73 1.34
CA ALA A 244 -13.77 16.09 1.30
C ALA A 244 -12.64 17.11 0.97
N PRO A 245 -11.74 17.43 1.93
CA PRO A 245 -10.83 18.59 1.82
C PRO A 245 -9.71 18.38 0.79
N TRP A 246 -9.47 17.15 0.38
CA TRP A 246 -8.35 16.80 -0.51
C TRP A 246 -8.42 17.57 -1.85
N TYR A 247 -9.60 17.68 -2.47
CA TYR A 247 -9.77 18.33 -3.78
C TYR A 247 -9.49 19.84 -3.70
N THR A 248 -10.00 20.50 -2.66
CA THR A 248 -9.68 21.89 -2.34
C THR A 248 -8.19 22.11 -2.16
N ILE A 249 -7.52 21.24 -1.38
CA ILE A 249 -6.07 21.33 -1.17
C ILE A 249 -5.32 21.14 -2.50
N GLN A 250 -5.74 20.21 -3.35
CA GLN A 250 -5.11 20.03 -4.67
C GLN A 250 -5.31 21.26 -5.58
N ALA A 251 -6.52 21.81 -5.66
CA ALA A 251 -6.79 23.03 -6.41
C ALA A 251 -5.91 24.19 -5.93
N ALA A 252 -5.81 24.37 -4.61
CA ALA A 252 -5.01 25.42 -4.01
C ALA A 252 -3.49 25.23 -4.26
N ILE A 253 -2.99 23.98 -4.25
CA ILE A 253 -1.61 23.66 -4.67
C ILE A 253 -1.38 24.00 -6.15
N ILE A 254 -2.35 23.71 -7.02
CA ILE A 254 -2.25 23.99 -8.46
C ILE A 254 -2.28 25.50 -8.72
N HIS A 255 -3.21 26.24 -8.12
CA HIS A 255 -3.23 27.71 -8.18
C HIS A 255 -1.90 28.32 -7.76
N ARG A 256 -1.29 27.82 -6.68
CA ARG A 256 0.05 28.25 -6.26
C ARG A 256 1.11 28.02 -7.34
N LYS A 257 1.09 26.85 -8.00
CA LYS A 257 2.03 26.54 -9.11
C LYS A 257 1.82 27.45 -10.32
N LEU A 258 0.57 27.81 -10.58
CA LEU A 258 0.17 28.76 -11.63
C LEU A 258 0.37 30.23 -11.22
N LYS A 259 0.86 30.49 -10.00
CA LYS A 259 1.06 31.83 -9.42
C LYS A 259 -0.25 32.65 -9.29
N GLN A 260 -1.36 31.96 -9.12
CA GLN A 260 -2.71 32.50 -8.95
C GLN A 260 -3.04 32.59 -7.45
N ARG A 261 -2.48 33.60 -6.78
CA ARG A 261 -2.55 33.71 -5.32
C ARG A 261 -3.97 34.00 -4.82
N GLU A 262 -4.69 34.88 -5.49
CA GLU A 262 -6.05 35.26 -5.07
C GLU A 262 -7.00 34.07 -5.22
N GLU A 263 -6.82 33.28 -6.26
CA GLU A 263 -7.57 32.05 -6.51
C GLU A 263 -7.20 30.93 -5.53
N GLU A 264 -5.92 30.84 -5.13
CA GLU A 264 -5.48 29.97 -4.04
C GLU A 264 -6.18 30.31 -2.72
N ILE A 265 -6.34 31.61 -2.41
CA ILE A 265 -7.07 32.07 -1.22
C ILE A 265 -8.57 31.78 -1.38
N ALA A 266 -9.16 32.12 -2.53
CA ALA A 266 -10.58 31.97 -2.78
C ALA A 266 -11.06 30.52 -2.66
N VAL A 267 -10.31 29.55 -3.19
CA VAL A 267 -10.71 28.14 -3.11
C VAL A 267 -10.62 27.60 -1.69
N LEU A 268 -9.64 28.04 -0.88
CA LEU A 268 -9.54 27.65 0.53
C LEU A 268 -10.67 28.27 1.35
N GLN A 269 -11.01 29.54 1.09
CA GLN A 269 -12.12 30.23 1.74
C GLN A 269 -13.46 29.55 1.40
N ARG A 270 -13.69 29.20 0.13
CA ARG A 270 -14.90 28.47 -0.32
C ARG A 270 -15.14 27.22 0.52
N TRP A 271 -14.10 26.43 0.78
CA TRP A 271 -14.24 25.22 1.59
C TRP A 271 -14.59 25.54 3.04
N LEU A 272 -13.96 26.55 3.66
CA LEU A 272 -14.31 26.97 5.02
C LEU A 272 -15.75 27.44 5.11
N ASP A 273 -16.27 28.10 4.07
CA ASP A 273 -17.65 28.57 4.04
C ASP A 273 -18.66 27.40 3.97
N HIS A 274 -18.30 26.30 3.28
CA HIS A 274 -19.13 25.09 3.15
C HIS A 274 -18.95 24.09 4.31
N CYS A 275 -17.84 24.15 5.03
CA CYS A 275 -17.55 23.26 6.14
C CYS A 275 -18.34 23.66 7.41
N PRO A 276 -18.94 22.73 8.17
CA PRO A 276 -19.52 23.02 9.49
C PRO A 276 -18.52 23.67 10.44
N ALA A 277 -18.96 24.60 11.30
CA ALA A 277 -18.05 25.40 12.13
C ALA A 277 -17.16 24.55 13.05
N GLU A 278 -17.68 23.41 13.54
CA GLU A 278 -16.99 22.44 14.38
C GLU A 278 -15.84 21.71 13.68
N ASP A 279 -15.88 21.60 12.35
CA ASP A 279 -14.87 20.88 11.55
C ASP A 279 -13.84 21.82 10.90
N ARG A 280 -14.02 23.15 11.03
CA ARG A 280 -13.10 24.14 10.47
C ARG A 280 -11.80 24.23 11.26
N GLU A 281 -11.90 24.29 12.57
CA GLU A 281 -10.79 24.63 13.48
C GLU A 281 -9.74 23.51 13.48
N GLY A 282 -8.48 23.89 13.24
CA GLY A 282 -7.37 22.94 13.18
C GLY A 282 -7.26 22.15 11.88
N SER A 283 -8.20 22.34 10.94
CA SER A 283 -8.16 21.69 9.63
C SER A 283 -6.89 22.05 8.84
N GLY A 284 -6.48 21.16 7.94
CA GLY A 284 -5.36 21.43 7.04
C GLY A 284 -5.61 22.62 6.10
N VAL A 285 -6.89 22.87 5.76
CA VAL A 285 -7.33 23.98 4.91
C VAL A 285 -7.15 25.32 5.64
N GLU A 286 -7.65 25.43 6.88
CA GLU A 286 -7.51 26.63 7.71
C GLU A 286 -6.04 26.99 7.92
N LYS A 287 -5.21 26.01 8.33
CA LYS A 287 -3.77 26.21 8.53
C LYS A 287 -3.07 26.75 7.28
N ARG A 288 -3.49 26.28 6.09
CA ARG A 288 -2.95 26.72 4.81
C ARG A 288 -3.38 28.15 4.47
N LEU A 289 -4.65 28.48 4.71
CA LEU A 289 -5.18 29.83 4.49
C LEU A 289 -4.53 30.84 5.43
N ALA A 290 -4.44 30.55 6.73
CA ALA A 290 -3.80 31.41 7.72
C ALA A 290 -2.35 31.76 7.33
N LYS A 291 -1.61 30.78 6.79
CA LYS A 291 -0.25 30.99 6.28
C LYS A 291 -0.19 31.93 5.07
N LEU A 292 -1.24 31.96 4.24
CA LEU A 292 -1.32 32.86 3.09
C LEU A 292 -1.75 34.28 3.48
N LEU A 293 -2.60 34.43 4.49
CA LEU A 293 -3.06 35.75 4.96
C LEU A 293 -2.01 36.45 5.84
N GLY A 294 -1.12 35.69 6.49
CA GLY A 294 -0.10 36.22 7.40
C GLY A 294 -0.71 36.75 8.71
N PRO A 295 0.12 37.15 9.69
CA PRO A 295 -0.33 37.57 11.02
C PRO A 295 -1.04 38.95 11.08
N GLY A 296 -1.77 39.36 10.04
CA GLY A 296 -2.31 40.74 9.98
C GLY A 296 -3.50 40.98 9.06
N ARG A 297 -4.21 39.94 8.60
CA ARG A 297 -5.50 40.10 7.91
C ARG A 297 -6.53 39.13 8.47
N SER A 298 -6.88 39.35 9.71
CA SER A 298 -8.20 38.98 10.23
C SER A 298 -9.00 40.28 10.23
N SER A 299 -9.97 40.40 9.32
CA SER A 299 -11.01 41.42 9.43
C SER A 299 -12.07 40.99 10.44
#